data_AF-A0A3C0B4S0-F1
#
_entry.id   AF-A0A3C0B4S0-F1
#
_cell.length_a   1.000
_cell.length_b   1.000
_cell.length_c   1.000
_cell.angle_alpha   90.00
_cell.angle_beta   90.00
_cell.angle_gamma   90.00
#
_symmetry.space_group_name_H-M   'P 1'
#
loop_
_entity.id
_entity.type
_entity.pdbx_description
1 polymer ?
#
loop_
_entity_poly.entity_id
_entity_poly.type
_entity_poly.pdbx_seq_one_letter_code
_entity_poly.pdbx_strand_id
1 'polypeptide(L)'
;MKEYEKQLARMRRWCAMQERCEVETRIHANNLGYPKENIEKIIRRLTEEQFLNEERFAKLYAGGKFRNKRWGRQRIIGELRARQIPEEIIRKGLSEIDEEEYRQTI
;
A
#
# COMPACT_ATOMS: atom_id res chain seq x y z
N MET A 1 -26.50 6.17 -6.41
CA MET A 1 -25.97 4.81 -6.66
C MET A 1 -25.11 4.70 -7.92
N LYS A 2 -25.55 5.15 -9.11
CA LYS A 2 -24.72 5.05 -10.34
C LYS A 2 -23.31 5.66 -10.23
N GLU A 3 -23.18 6.79 -9.54
CA GLU A 3 -21.90 7.47 -9.38
C GLU A 3 -20.93 6.70 -8.45
N TYR A 4 -21.42 6.16 -7.34
CA TYR A 4 -20.61 5.33 -6.43
C TYR A 4 -20.03 4.10 -7.15
N GLU A 5 -20.84 3.38 -7.93
CA GLU A 5 -20.38 2.21 -8.68
C GLU A 5 -19.30 2.56 -9.71
N LYS A 6 -19.42 3.71 -10.37
CA LYS A 6 -18.41 4.22 -11.30
C LYS A 6 -17.10 4.55 -10.58
N GLN A 7 -17.18 5.19 -9.42
CA GLN A 7 -16.02 5.51 -8.57
C GLN A 7 -15.32 4.23 -8.09
N LEU A 8 -16.08 3.26 -7.57
CA LEU A 8 -15.58 1.97 -7.11
C LEU A 8 -14.91 1.20 -8.26
N ALA A 9 -15.55 1.11 -9.42
CA ALA A 9 -14.97 0.43 -10.59
C ALA A 9 -13.66 1.08 -11.06
N ARG A 10 -13.56 2.42 -10.99
CA ARG A 10 -12.31 3.13 -11.30
C ARG A 10 -11.22 2.82 -10.27
N MET A 11 -11.54 2.78 -8.99
CA MET A 11 -10.57 2.48 -7.94
C MET A 11 -10.11 1.01 -7.98
N ARG A 12 -11.00 0.05 -8.28
CA ARG A 12 -10.62 -1.35 -8.53
C ARG A 12 -9.57 -1.47 -9.63
N ARG A 13 -9.80 -0.84 -10.78
CA ARG A 13 -8.82 -0.84 -11.89
C ARG A 13 -7.49 -0.25 -11.47
N TRP A 14 -7.49 0.84 -10.71
CA TRP A 14 -6.27 1.48 -10.25
C TRP A 14 -5.46 0.60 -9.28
N CYS A 15 -6.12 -0.04 -8.30
CA CYS A 15 -5.48 -0.97 -7.37
C CYS A 15 -5.06 -2.29 -8.05
N ALA A 16 -5.74 -2.71 -9.13
CA ALA A 16 -5.35 -3.90 -9.89
C ALA A 16 -4.02 -3.73 -10.64
N MET A 17 -3.63 -2.50 -10.97
CA MET A 17 -2.38 -2.23 -11.72
C MET A 17 -1.13 -2.30 -10.85
N GLN A 18 -1.28 -2.00 -9.55
CA GLN A 18 -0.17 -2.01 -8.60
C GLN A 18 -0.73 -2.09 -7.19
N GLU A 19 -0.06 -2.82 -6.30
CA GLU A 19 -0.39 -2.81 -4.88
C GLU A 19 -0.31 -1.41 -4.27
N ARG A 20 -1.32 -1.10 -3.45
CA ARG A 20 -1.52 0.17 -2.77
C ARG A 20 -1.89 -0.08 -1.32
N CYS A 21 -1.51 0.86 -0.46
CA CYS A 21 -2.03 0.93 0.90
C CYS A 21 -3.30 1.80 0.97
N GLU A 22 -3.97 1.76 2.12
CA GLU A 22 -5.17 2.56 2.36
C GLU A 22 -4.88 4.06 2.20
N VAL A 23 -3.78 4.55 2.76
CA VAL A 23 -3.41 5.97 2.71
C VAL A 23 -3.22 6.46 1.26
N GLU A 24 -2.52 5.69 0.43
CA GLU A 24 -2.34 6.03 -1.00
C GLU A 24 -3.69 6.04 -1.74
N THR A 25 -4.56 5.07 -1.43
CA THR A 25 -5.91 4.98 -2.00
C THR A 25 -6.78 6.15 -1.60
N ARG A 26 -6.75 6.54 -0.33
CA ARG A 26 -7.49 7.67 0.22
C ARG A 26 -7.04 8.99 -0.42
N ILE A 27 -5.72 9.21 -0.52
CA ILE A 27 -5.16 10.40 -1.18
C ILE A 27 -5.58 10.43 -2.65
N HIS A 28 -5.48 9.31 -3.37
CA HIS A 28 -5.86 9.24 -4.77
C HIS A 28 -7.35 9.55 -4.97
N ALA A 29 -8.24 8.94 -4.17
CA ALA A 29 -9.67 9.17 -4.25
C ALA A 29 -10.07 10.62 -3.90
N ASN A 30 -9.39 11.24 -2.93
CA ASN A 30 -9.56 12.67 -2.63
C ASN A 30 -9.14 13.55 -3.81
N ASN A 31 -8.01 13.26 -4.45
CA ASN A 31 -7.54 14.00 -5.63
C ASN A 31 -8.49 13.85 -6.84
N LEU A 32 -9.28 12.78 -6.88
CA LEU A 32 -10.36 12.60 -7.86
C LEU A 32 -11.66 13.34 -7.51
N GLY A 33 -11.70 14.02 -6.35
CA GLY A 33 -12.86 14.79 -5.89
C GLY A 33 -13.99 13.92 -5.33
N TYR A 34 -13.71 12.69 -4.87
CA TYR A 34 -14.75 11.82 -4.36
C TYR A 34 -15.23 12.28 -2.98
N PRO A 35 -16.55 12.20 -2.69
CA PRO A 35 -17.06 12.52 -1.36
C PRO A 35 -16.45 11.61 -0.29
N LYS A 36 -16.13 12.16 0.88
CA LYS A 36 -15.52 11.41 2.00
C LYS A 36 -16.30 10.13 2.35
N GLU A 37 -17.63 10.19 2.37
CA GLU A 37 -18.48 9.02 2.62
C GLU A 37 -18.28 7.90 1.58
N ASN A 38 -18.13 8.26 0.31
CA ASN A 38 -17.85 7.29 -0.75
C ASN A 38 -16.44 6.73 -0.63
N ILE A 39 -15.46 7.54 -0.23
CA ILE A 39 -14.07 7.09 -0.03
C ILE A 39 -14.01 5.99 1.03
N GLU A 40 -14.66 6.19 2.19
CA GLU A 40 -14.68 5.16 3.24
C GLU A 40 -15.35 3.86 2.76
N LYS A 41 -16.49 3.98 2.05
CA LYS A 41 -17.20 2.82 1.50
C LYS A 41 -16.37 2.08 0.45
N ILE A 42 -15.67 2.81 -0.41
CA ILE A 42 -14.78 2.24 -1.44
C ILE A 42 -13.62 1.51 -0.78
N ILE A 43 -12.91 2.14 0.17
CA ILE A 43 -11.78 1.52 0.87
C ILE A 43 -12.22 0.21 1.53
N ARG A 44 -13.37 0.23 2.22
CA ARG A 44 -13.93 -0.97 2.83
C ARG A 44 -14.19 -2.07 1.80
N ARG A 45 -14.85 -1.76 0.68
CA ARG A 45 -15.10 -2.76 -0.38
C ARG A 45 -13.82 -3.28 -1.02
N LEU A 46 -12.86 -2.41 -1.31
CA LEU A 46 -11.59 -2.85 -1.88
C LEU A 46 -10.80 -3.76 -0.92
N THR A 47 -10.91 -3.54 0.38
CA THR A 47 -10.29 -4.41 1.40
C THR A 47 -11.00 -5.76 1.48
N GLU A 48 -12.33 -5.76 1.54
CA GLU A 48 -13.14 -6.98 1.55
C GLU A 48 -12.94 -7.82 0.28
N GLU A 49 -12.77 -7.15 -0.87
CA GLU A 49 -12.48 -7.78 -2.17
C GLU A 49 -10.99 -8.05 -2.42
N GLN A 50 -10.13 -7.83 -1.42
CA GLN A 50 -8.69 -8.08 -1.47
C GLN A 50 -7.89 -7.27 -2.50
N PHE A 51 -8.46 -6.19 -3.05
CA PHE A 51 -7.71 -5.18 -3.83
C PHE A 51 -6.76 -4.37 -2.94
N LEU A 52 -7.09 -4.19 -1.66
CA LEU A 52 -6.19 -3.60 -0.66
C LEU A 52 -5.81 -4.65 0.37
N ASN A 53 -4.50 -4.77 0.59
CA ASN A 53 -3.93 -5.64 1.61
C ASN A 53 -2.61 -5.03 2.09
N GLU A 54 -2.60 -4.51 3.32
CA GLU A 54 -1.44 -3.80 3.86
C GLU A 54 -0.21 -4.69 4.03
N GLU A 55 -0.40 -5.97 4.37
CA GLU A 55 0.71 -6.91 4.49
C GLU A 55 1.36 -7.18 3.14
N ARG A 56 0.54 -7.44 2.11
CA ARG A 56 1.03 -7.63 0.75
C ARG A 56 1.74 -6.39 0.22
N PHE A 57 1.18 -5.21 0.49
CA PHE A 57 1.82 -3.93 0.16
C PHE A 57 3.17 -3.78 0.85
N ALA A 58 3.26 -4.01 2.17
CA ALA A 58 4.48 -3.82 2.94
C ALA A 58 5.62 -4.74 2.45
N LYS A 59 5.32 -6.01 2.16
CA LYS A 59 6.29 -6.99 1.62
C LYS A 59 6.86 -6.55 0.28
N LEU A 60 5.98 -6.21 -0.67
CA LEU A 60 6.40 -5.78 -2.01
C LEU A 60 7.13 -4.43 -1.99
N TYR A 61 6.66 -3.50 -1.16
CA TYR A 61 7.30 -2.20 -0.97
C TYR A 61 8.72 -2.37 -0.41
N ALA A 62 8.88 -3.09 0.70
CA ALA A 62 10.17 -3.30 1.34
C ALA A 62 11.17 -3.98 0.40
N GLY A 63 10.79 -5.12 -0.19
CA GLY A 63 11.65 -5.86 -1.12
C GLY A 63 11.99 -5.06 -2.38
N GLY A 64 11.02 -4.33 -2.94
CA GLY A 64 11.22 -3.49 -4.11
C GLY A 64 12.16 -2.30 -3.84
N LYS A 65 12.04 -1.64 -2.69
CA LYS A 65 12.93 -0.54 -2.31
C LYS A 65 14.34 -1.03 -1.99
N PHE A 66 14.46 -2.19 -1.36
CA PHE A 66 15.76 -2.78 -1.07
C PHE A 66 16.47 -3.21 -2.38
N ARG A 67 15.87 -4.07 -3.20
CA ARG A 67 16.52 -4.62 -4.41
C ARG A 67 16.76 -3.57 -5.49
N ASN A 68 15.77 -2.71 -5.76
CA ASN A 68 15.84 -1.80 -6.91
C ASN A 68 16.41 -0.42 -6.57
N LYS A 69 16.33 0.01 -5.31
CA LYS A 69 16.77 1.35 -4.87
C LYS A 69 17.86 1.31 -3.81
N ARG A 70 18.27 0.12 -3.34
CA ARG A 70 19.28 -0.07 -2.29
C ARG A 70 18.97 0.76 -1.04
N TRP A 71 17.70 0.76 -0.63
CA TRP A 71 17.31 1.43 0.61
C TRP A 71 17.60 0.54 1.82
N GLY A 72 18.26 1.10 2.84
CA GLY A 72 18.40 0.45 4.14
C GLY A 72 17.07 0.32 4.90
N ARG A 73 17.01 -0.62 5.84
CA ARG A 73 15.78 -0.95 6.60
C ARG A 73 15.15 0.26 7.29
N GLN A 74 15.95 1.12 7.92
CA GLN A 74 15.45 2.30 8.65
C GLN A 74 14.69 3.27 7.75
N ARG A 75 15.14 3.47 6.51
CA ARG A 75 14.44 4.31 5.54
C ARG A 75 13.11 3.68 5.13
N ILE A 76 13.11 2.37 4.87
CA ILE A 76 11.89 1.62 4.51
C ILE A 76 10.87 1.69 5.64
N ILE A 77 11.31 1.49 6.89
CA ILE A 77 10.46 1.62 8.09
C ILE A 77 9.84 3.02 8.15
N GLY A 78 10.64 4.08 8.02
CA GLY A 78 10.15 5.46 8.07
C GLY A 78 9.07 5.72 7.02
N GLU A 79 9.26 5.22 5.80
CA GLU A 79 8.32 5.38 4.69
C GLU A 79 7.01 4.59 4.86
N LEU A 80 7.09 3.39 5.43
CA LEU A 80 5.90 2.60 5.76
C LEU A 80 5.13 3.21 6.93
N ARG A 81 5.83 3.74 7.95
CA ARG A 81 5.20 4.48 9.06
C ARG A 81 4.51 5.76 8.59
N ALA A 82 5.12 6.50 7.67
CA ALA A 82 4.50 7.69 7.07
C ALA A 82 3.21 7.36 6.29
N ARG A 83 3.09 6.13 5.81
CA ARG A 83 1.87 5.57 5.19
C ARG A 83 0.91 4.93 6.20
N GLN A 84 1.16 5.11 7.49
CA GLN A 84 0.35 4.58 8.60
C GLN A 84 0.22 3.05 8.59
N ILE A 85 1.20 2.33 8.02
CA ILE A 85 1.22 0.87 8.08
C ILE A 85 1.53 0.44 9.53
N PRO A 86 0.74 -0.48 10.12
CA PRO A 86 0.99 -0.98 11.47
C PRO A 86 2.37 -1.61 11.65
N GLU A 87 2.97 -1.43 12.82
CA GLU A 87 4.35 -1.87 13.09
C GLU A 87 4.51 -3.40 12.93
N GLU A 88 3.51 -4.19 13.33
CA GLU A 88 3.51 -5.63 13.12
C GLU A 88 3.55 -6.02 11.64
N ILE A 89 2.88 -5.26 10.78
CA ILE A 89 2.89 -5.46 9.34
C ILE A 89 4.23 -5.01 8.74
N ILE A 90 4.79 -3.90 9.22
CA ILE A 90 6.13 -3.44 8.81
C ILE A 90 7.17 -4.53 9.10
N ARG A 91 7.14 -5.15 10.28
CA ARG A 91 8.05 -6.23 10.64
C ARG A 91 7.94 -7.42 9.68
N LYS A 92 6.71 -7.85 9.36
CA LYS A 92 6.47 -8.91 8.35
C LYS A 92 6.93 -8.52 6.96
N GLY A 93 6.83 -7.24 6.59
CA GLY A 93 7.34 -6.73 5.31
C GLY A 93 8.86 -6.81 5.22
N LEU A 94 9.56 -6.52 6.32
CA LEU A 94 11.02 -6.51 6.39
C LEU A 94 11.63 -7.90 6.51
N SER A 95 10.91 -8.88 7.08
CA SER A 95 11.40 -10.26 7.17
C SER A 95 11.59 -10.94 5.80
N GLU A 96 11.04 -10.36 4.73
CA GLU A 96 11.29 -10.78 3.35
C GLU A 96 12.67 -10.35 2.83
N ILE A 97 13.37 -9.46 3.54
CA ILE A 97 14.72 -9.02 3.18
C ILE A 97 15.71 -9.94 3.86
N ASP A 98 16.33 -10.83 3.08
CA ASP A 98 17.36 -11.75 3.55
C ASP A 98 18.54 -10.98 4.19
N GLU A 99 19.00 -11.47 5.35
CA GLU A 99 20.06 -10.81 6.12
C GLU A 99 21.42 -10.86 5.44
N GLU A 100 21.70 -11.92 4.68
CA GLU A 100 22.94 -12.03 3.91
C GLU A 100 22.91 -11.11 2.69
N GLU A 101 21.78 -11.06 1.97
CA GLU A 101 21.57 -10.12 0.86
C GLU A 101 21.71 -8.67 1.34
N TYR A 102 21.19 -8.36 2.54
CA TYR A 102 21.31 -7.04 3.16
C TYR A 102 22.77 -6.64 3.39
N ARG A 103 23.56 -7.52 4.02
CA ARG A 103 24.99 -7.27 4.31
C ARG A 103 25.84 -7.07 3.06
N GLN A 104 25.48 -7.71 1.95
CA GLN A 104 26.23 -7.59 0.69
C GLN A 104 25.87 -6.34 -0.11
N THR A 105 24.70 -5.74 0.17
CA THR A 105 24.13 -4.66 -0.64
C THR A 105 24.34 -3.27 -0.05
N ILE A 106 24.30 -3.15 1.29
CA ILE A 106 24.33 -1.88 2.05
C ILE A 106 25.51 -1.92 3.00
#